data_AF-A0A258I5R3-F1
#
_entry.id   AF-A0A258I5R3-F1
#
_cell.length_a   1.000
_cell.length_b   1.000
_cell.length_c   1.000
_cell.angle_alpha   90.00
_cell.angle_beta   90.00
_cell.angle_gamma   90.00
#
_symmetry.space_group_name_H-M   'P 1'
#
loop_
_entity.id
_entity.type
_entity.pdbx_description
1 polymer ?
#
loop_
_entity_poly.entity_id
_entity_poly.type
_entity_poly.pdbx_seq_one_letter_code
_entity_poly.pdbx_strand_id
1 'polypeptide(L)'
;MSPALAAKDDQRSTTIAQGLAAITDPDLAKADYVEHCAGCHGVQGISAPAKLPELRGRVGYMMCTPATRAYLLRLPNIAKSRLSDNQQLADMLNFMVFGIGGQSVLPGTKPFTAKEVGFERHHALTSASLVAERKRHVETSIRECGAPASFRDFYKPR
;
A
#
# COMPACT_ATOMS: atom_id res chain seq x y z
N MET A 1 29.24 1.03 0.08
CA MET A 1 28.03 0.19 0.03
C MET A 1 28.42 -1.20 -0.46
N SER A 2 27.90 -2.28 0.14
CA SER A 2 28.23 -3.65 -0.26
C SER A 2 27.50 -4.06 -1.55
N PRO A 3 28.07 -4.93 -2.41
CA PRO A 3 27.47 -5.35 -3.68
C PRO A 3 26.04 -5.91 -3.56
N ALA A 4 25.75 -6.61 -2.47
CA ALA A 4 24.44 -7.19 -2.20
C ALA A 4 23.34 -6.14 -1.86
N LEU A 5 23.71 -4.98 -1.34
CA LEU A 5 22.77 -3.87 -1.09
C LEU A 5 22.40 -3.20 -2.42
N ALA A 6 23.39 -2.94 -3.27
CA ALA A 6 23.17 -2.38 -4.61
C ALA A 6 22.26 -3.26 -5.47
N ALA A 7 22.51 -4.59 -5.50
CA ALA A 7 21.67 -5.52 -6.24
C ALA A 7 20.21 -5.55 -5.74
N LYS A 8 19.98 -5.41 -4.42
CA LYS A 8 18.63 -5.33 -3.85
C LYS A 8 17.93 -4.01 -4.21
N ASP A 9 18.67 -2.90 -4.27
CA ASP A 9 18.14 -1.60 -4.66
C ASP A 9 17.78 -1.56 -6.16
N ASP A 10 18.57 -2.23 -7.01
CA ASP A 10 18.27 -2.40 -8.44
C ASP A 10 17.01 -3.24 -8.66
N GLN A 11 16.87 -4.35 -7.92
CA GLN A 11 15.67 -5.19 -7.96
C GLN A 11 14.42 -4.44 -7.48
N ARG A 12 14.54 -3.61 -6.44
CA ARG A 12 13.43 -2.78 -5.97
C ARG A 12 13.02 -1.76 -7.02
N SER A 13 13.99 -1.06 -7.62
CA SER A 13 13.73 -0.06 -8.66
C SER A 13 13.03 -0.69 -9.86
N THR A 14 13.47 -1.87 -10.28
CA THR A 14 12.80 -2.66 -11.33
C THR A 14 11.37 -3.03 -10.95
N THR A 15 11.15 -3.47 -9.70
CA THR A 15 9.82 -3.82 -9.18
C THR A 15 8.89 -2.61 -9.19
N ILE A 16 9.37 -1.44 -8.77
CA ILE A 16 8.60 -0.19 -8.80
C ILE A 16 8.24 0.19 -10.23
N ALA A 17 9.19 0.15 -11.17
CA ALA A 17 8.94 0.47 -12.57
C ALA A 17 7.88 -0.46 -13.18
N GLN A 18 7.97 -1.77 -12.91
CA GLN A 18 6.96 -2.74 -13.36
C GLN A 18 5.58 -2.47 -12.77
N GLY A 19 5.51 -2.10 -11.49
CA GLY A 19 4.24 -1.78 -10.85
C GLY A 19 3.59 -0.51 -11.35
N LEU A 20 4.39 0.51 -11.66
CA LEU A 20 3.90 1.73 -12.31
C LEU A 20 3.47 1.47 -13.77
N ALA A 21 4.20 0.63 -14.51
CA ALA A 21 3.86 0.28 -15.89
C ALA A 21 2.58 -0.57 -16.01
N ALA A 22 2.13 -1.20 -14.92
CA ALA A 22 0.89 -1.96 -14.88
C ALA A 22 -0.37 -1.09 -14.71
N ILE A 23 -0.22 0.20 -14.38
CA ILE A 23 -1.32 1.14 -14.25
C ILE A 23 -1.77 1.55 -15.65
N THR A 24 -3.05 1.31 -15.96
CA THR A 24 -3.59 1.55 -17.31
C THR A 24 -3.87 3.02 -17.59
N ASP A 25 -4.23 3.80 -16.57
CA ASP A 25 -4.37 5.25 -16.63
C ASP A 25 -3.67 5.93 -15.44
N PRO A 26 -2.37 6.28 -15.58
CA PRO A 26 -1.58 6.85 -14.48
C PRO A 26 -2.08 8.20 -13.96
N ASP A 27 -2.65 9.03 -14.84
CA ASP A 27 -3.15 10.36 -14.46
C ASP A 27 -4.44 10.23 -13.67
N LEU A 28 -5.36 9.37 -14.12
CA LEU A 28 -6.58 9.06 -13.38
C LEU A 28 -6.28 8.37 -12.04
N ALA A 29 -5.36 7.39 -12.00
CA ALA A 29 -4.96 6.73 -10.77
C ALA A 29 -4.44 7.70 -9.70
N LYS A 30 -3.65 8.71 -10.14
CA LYS A 30 -3.17 9.78 -9.27
C LYS A 30 -4.29 10.71 -8.83
N ALA A 31 -5.19 11.09 -9.73
CA ALA A 31 -6.35 11.92 -9.41
C ALA A 31 -7.27 11.21 -8.40
N ASP A 32 -7.56 9.93 -8.60
CA ASP A 32 -8.34 9.09 -7.69
C ASP A 32 -7.69 8.98 -6.30
N TYR A 33 -6.35 8.84 -6.24
CA TYR A 33 -5.65 8.88 -4.97
C TYR A 33 -5.83 10.23 -4.25
N VAL A 34 -5.72 11.34 -4.99
CA VAL A 34 -5.92 12.68 -4.43
C VAL A 34 -7.33 12.84 -3.89
N GLU A 35 -8.34 12.45 -4.66
CA GLU A 35 -9.74 12.60 -4.30
C GLU A 35 -10.16 11.69 -3.14
N HIS A 36 -9.71 10.42 -3.15
CA HIS A 36 -10.22 9.41 -2.23
C HIS A 36 -9.33 9.14 -1.02
N CYS A 37 -8.04 9.51 -1.07
CA CYS A 37 -7.06 9.16 -0.03
C CYS A 37 -6.32 10.37 0.55
N ALA A 38 -5.94 11.34 -0.29
CA ALA A 38 -5.01 12.40 0.12
C ALA A 38 -5.59 13.39 1.14
N GLY A 39 -6.91 13.55 1.24
CA GLY A 39 -7.51 14.36 2.31
C GLY A 39 -7.14 13.87 3.71
N CYS A 40 -6.90 12.56 3.84
CA CYS A 40 -6.54 11.88 5.08
C CYS A 40 -5.05 11.58 5.18
N HIS A 41 -4.44 11.09 4.09
CA HIS A 41 -3.05 10.63 4.05
C HIS A 41 -2.06 11.66 3.48
N GLY A 42 -2.54 12.84 3.04
CA GLY A 42 -1.78 13.85 2.34
C GLY A 42 -1.53 13.49 0.87
N VAL A 43 -1.39 14.50 0.00
CA VAL A 43 -1.09 14.31 -1.45
C VAL A 43 0.20 13.53 -1.67
N GLN A 44 1.10 13.64 -0.70
CA GLN A 44 2.42 13.02 -0.71
C GLN A 44 2.47 11.71 0.09
N GLY A 45 1.35 11.25 0.67
CA GLY A 45 1.32 10.11 1.58
C GLY A 45 1.91 10.40 2.97
N ILE A 46 2.09 11.67 3.29
CA ILE A 46 2.51 12.17 4.61
C ILE A 46 1.26 12.65 5.35
N SER A 47 0.82 11.86 6.32
CA SER A 47 -0.31 12.19 7.19
C SER A 47 0.08 13.31 8.16
N ALA A 48 -0.46 14.52 7.99
CA ALA A 48 -0.29 15.64 8.92
C ALA A 48 -1.62 15.94 9.65
N PRO A 49 -1.59 16.52 10.86
CA PRO A 49 -1.42 15.84 12.15
C PRO A 49 -2.52 14.80 12.52
N ALA A 50 -3.26 14.25 11.56
CA ALA A 50 -4.29 13.24 11.82
C ALA A 50 -3.69 11.91 12.33
N LYS A 51 -4.42 11.21 13.21
CA LYS A 51 -4.10 9.84 13.65
C LYS A 51 -4.42 8.84 12.54
N LEU A 52 -3.67 8.91 11.44
CA LEU A 52 -3.79 8.04 10.28
C LEU A 52 -2.42 7.47 9.88
N PRO A 53 -2.35 6.19 9.46
CA PRO A 53 -1.12 5.57 8.98
C PRO A 53 -0.46 6.40 7.87
N GLU A 54 0.81 6.75 8.03
CA GLU A 54 1.61 7.34 6.95
C GLU A 54 1.84 6.29 5.84
N LEU A 55 1.66 6.68 4.58
CA LEU A 55 1.78 5.78 3.42
C LEU A 55 3.17 5.84 2.80
N ARG A 56 3.74 7.05 2.72
CA ARG A 56 5.05 7.29 2.11
C ARG A 56 6.13 6.50 2.84
N GLY A 57 6.87 5.70 2.08
CA GLY A 57 7.95 4.88 2.63
C GLY A 57 7.47 3.81 3.64
N ARG A 58 6.17 3.46 3.64
CA ARG A 58 5.59 2.51 4.59
C ARG A 58 4.64 1.50 3.95
N VAL A 59 3.75 1.93 3.07
CA VAL A 59 2.65 1.07 2.58
C VAL A 59 3.13 -0.15 1.78
N GLY A 60 4.31 -0.08 1.14
CA GLY A 60 4.89 -1.20 0.39
C GLY A 60 5.17 -2.43 1.25
N TYR A 61 5.44 -2.26 2.55
CA TYR A 61 5.64 -3.40 3.47
C TYR A 61 4.38 -4.23 3.67
N MET A 62 3.18 -3.65 3.49
CA MET A 62 1.94 -4.42 3.54
C MET A 62 1.82 -5.41 2.38
N MET A 63 2.69 -5.34 1.36
CA MET A 63 2.72 -6.32 0.27
C MET A 63 3.49 -7.60 0.63
N CYS A 64 3.97 -7.73 1.87
CA CYS A 64 4.80 -8.81 2.38
C CYS A 64 4.27 -10.23 2.14
N THR A 65 3.05 -10.52 2.58
CA THR A 65 2.41 -11.83 2.43
C THR A 65 1.05 -11.69 1.75
N PRO A 66 0.44 -12.78 1.24
CA PRO A 66 -0.93 -12.74 0.73
C PRO A 66 -1.92 -12.15 1.73
N ALA A 67 -1.74 -12.43 3.03
CA ALA A 67 -2.62 -11.92 4.08
C ALA A 67 -2.44 -10.42 4.34
N THR A 68 -1.21 -9.91 4.43
CA THR A 68 -0.97 -8.46 4.62
C THR A 68 -1.37 -7.67 3.37
N ARG A 69 -1.24 -8.28 2.19
CA ARG A 69 -1.65 -7.69 0.92
C ARG A 69 -3.17 -7.59 0.83
N ALA A 70 -3.88 -8.68 1.11
CA ALA A 70 -5.35 -8.71 1.11
C ALA A 70 -5.94 -7.73 2.14
N TYR A 71 -5.26 -7.49 3.26
CA TYR A 71 -5.67 -6.49 4.25
C TYR A 71 -5.91 -5.11 3.63
N LEU A 72 -5.04 -4.65 2.70
CA LEU A 72 -5.24 -3.36 2.02
C LEU A 72 -6.56 -3.34 1.24
N LEU A 73 -6.85 -4.41 0.50
CA LEU A 73 -8.06 -4.52 -0.32
C LEU A 73 -9.34 -4.65 0.51
N ARG A 74 -9.23 -5.23 1.70
CA ARG A 74 -10.36 -5.45 2.63
C ARG A 74 -10.62 -4.28 3.57
N LEU A 75 -9.78 -3.24 3.57
CA LEU A 75 -10.06 -2.02 4.34
C LEU A 75 -11.43 -1.46 3.93
N PRO A 76 -12.34 -1.14 4.86
CA PRO A 76 -13.71 -0.74 4.53
C PRO A 76 -13.78 0.40 3.51
N ASN A 77 -12.89 1.39 3.65
CA ASN A 77 -12.84 2.57 2.77
C ASN A 77 -12.39 2.24 1.34
N ILE A 78 -11.68 1.13 1.14
CA ILE A 78 -11.27 0.62 -0.17
C ILE A 78 -12.35 -0.31 -0.70
N ALA A 79 -12.70 -1.33 0.09
CA ALA A 79 -13.63 -2.37 -0.31
C ALA A 79 -15.02 -1.83 -0.70
N LYS A 80 -15.48 -0.80 0.03
CA LYS A 80 -16.77 -0.13 -0.15
C LYS A 80 -16.64 1.26 -0.78
N SER A 81 -15.52 1.54 -1.43
CA SER A 81 -15.31 2.82 -2.13
C SER A 81 -16.35 3.05 -3.24
N ARG A 82 -16.50 4.32 -3.64
CA ARG A 82 -17.38 4.72 -4.75
C ARG A 82 -16.82 4.36 -6.13
N LEU A 83 -15.54 3.99 -6.21
CA LEU A 83 -14.93 3.45 -7.42
C LEU A 83 -15.50 2.05 -7.68
N SER A 84 -16.48 1.97 -8.58
CA SER A 84 -17.15 0.70 -8.92
C SER A 84 -16.32 -0.16 -9.88
N ASP A 85 -15.51 0.46 -10.73
CA ASP A 85 -14.60 -0.25 -11.61
C ASP A 85 -13.42 -0.82 -10.81
N ASN A 86 -13.25 -2.13 -10.85
CA ASN A 86 -12.17 -2.82 -10.15
C ASN A 86 -10.80 -2.57 -10.78
N GLN A 87 -10.72 -2.30 -12.08
CA GLN A 87 -9.46 -1.94 -12.74
C GLN A 87 -9.02 -0.54 -12.30
N GLN A 88 -9.94 0.44 -12.29
CA GLN A 88 -9.65 1.78 -11.78
C GLN A 88 -9.21 1.75 -10.30
N LEU A 89 -9.91 0.98 -9.46
CA LEU A 89 -9.51 0.82 -8.06
C LEU A 89 -8.15 0.12 -7.92
N ALA A 90 -7.84 -0.88 -8.75
CA ALA A 90 -6.52 -1.51 -8.77
C ALA A 90 -5.43 -0.51 -9.15
N ASP A 91 -5.67 0.31 -10.17
CA ASP A 91 -4.75 1.34 -10.66
C ASP A 91 -4.44 2.38 -9.57
N MET A 92 -5.47 2.91 -8.87
CA MET A 92 -5.29 3.83 -7.74
C MET A 92 -4.45 3.20 -6.61
N LEU A 93 -4.71 1.93 -6.27
CA LEU A 93 -3.97 1.21 -5.22
C LEU A 93 -2.53 0.89 -5.65
N ASN A 94 -2.31 0.61 -6.93
CA ASN A 94 -0.97 0.44 -7.50
C ASN A 94 -0.19 1.76 -7.45
N PHE A 95 -0.82 2.90 -7.78
CA PHE A 95 -0.20 4.21 -7.60
C PHE A 95 0.17 4.47 -6.13
N MET A 96 -0.73 4.14 -5.19
CA MET A 96 -0.46 4.24 -3.76
C MET A 96 0.75 3.38 -3.34
N VAL A 97 0.87 2.14 -3.81
CA VAL A 97 1.97 1.24 -3.42
C VAL A 97 3.28 1.62 -4.11
N PHE A 98 3.31 1.68 -5.44
CA PHE A 98 4.53 1.83 -6.21
C PHE A 98 4.97 3.28 -6.38
N GLY A 99 4.02 4.23 -6.44
CA GLY A 99 4.30 5.66 -6.52
C GLY A 99 4.55 6.28 -5.15
N ILE A 100 3.60 6.15 -4.22
CA ILE A 100 3.71 6.77 -2.88
C ILE A 100 4.59 5.94 -1.93
N GLY A 101 4.44 4.61 -1.94
CA GLY A 101 5.18 3.70 -1.04
C GLY A 101 6.69 3.69 -1.29
N GLY A 102 7.15 3.94 -2.52
CA GLY A 102 8.56 4.14 -2.87
C GLY A 102 9.49 3.07 -2.28
N GLN A 103 10.44 3.48 -1.44
CA GLN A 103 11.46 2.59 -0.86
C GLN A 103 10.92 1.47 0.05
N SER A 104 9.65 1.52 0.45
CA SER A 104 9.01 0.41 1.19
C SER A 104 8.57 -0.76 0.30
N VAL A 105 8.58 -0.60 -1.02
CA VAL A 105 8.23 -1.69 -1.94
C VAL A 105 9.27 -2.81 -1.83
N LEU A 106 8.78 -4.05 -1.65
CA LEU A 106 9.62 -5.23 -1.55
C LEU A 106 10.00 -5.72 -2.95
N PRO A 107 11.24 -6.20 -3.19
CA PRO A 107 11.60 -6.81 -4.46
C PRO A 107 10.64 -7.94 -4.87
N GLY A 108 10.21 -7.96 -6.14
CA GLY A 108 9.29 -8.97 -6.66
C GLY A 108 7.82 -8.76 -6.29
N THR A 109 7.47 -7.64 -5.64
CA THR A 109 6.07 -7.26 -5.40
C THR A 109 5.29 -7.20 -6.70
N LYS A 110 4.17 -7.92 -6.78
CA LYS A 110 3.28 -7.91 -7.95
C LYS A 110 2.21 -6.82 -7.82
N PRO A 111 1.78 -6.18 -8.91
CA PRO A 111 0.68 -5.21 -8.88
C PRO A 111 -0.65 -5.86 -8.51
N PHE A 112 -1.58 -5.09 -7.94
CA PHE A 112 -2.98 -5.48 -7.81
C PHE A 112 -3.62 -5.63 -9.18
N THR A 113 -4.58 -6.55 -9.28
CA THR A 113 -5.35 -6.79 -10.51
C THR A 113 -6.84 -6.54 -10.26
N ALA A 114 -7.59 -6.16 -11.29
CA ALA A 114 -9.04 -6.00 -11.18
C ALA A 114 -9.75 -7.27 -10.65
N LYS A 115 -9.27 -8.45 -11.03
CA LYS A 115 -9.82 -9.73 -10.55
C LYS A 115 -9.62 -9.92 -9.05
N GLU A 116 -8.42 -9.63 -8.56
CA GLU A 116 -8.08 -9.70 -7.12
C GLU A 116 -8.89 -8.68 -6.33
N VAL A 117 -8.98 -7.43 -6.82
CA VAL A 117 -9.81 -6.39 -6.21
C VAL A 117 -11.26 -6.84 -6.14
N GLY A 118 -11.84 -7.30 -7.25
CA GLY A 118 -13.23 -7.75 -7.29
C GLY A 118 -13.52 -8.86 -6.28
N PHE A 119 -12.61 -9.82 -6.12
CA PHE A 119 -12.74 -10.87 -5.11
C PHE A 119 -12.65 -10.33 -3.68
N GLU A 120 -11.62 -9.54 -3.35
CA GLU A 120 -11.34 -9.13 -1.98
C GLU A 120 -12.33 -8.11 -1.41
N ARG A 121 -13.02 -7.33 -2.27
CA ARG A 121 -14.08 -6.40 -1.85
C ARG A 121 -15.23 -7.09 -1.14
N HIS A 122 -15.50 -8.36 -1.45
CA HIS A 122 -16.54 -9.16 -0.78
C HIS A 122 -16.15 -9.58 0.65
N HIS A 123 -14.87 -9.42 1.02
CA HIS A 123 -14.33 -9.81 2.32
C HIS A 123 -13.96 -8.59 3.18
N ALA A 124 -14.68 -7.48 2.99
CA ALA A 124 -14.45 -6.24 3.71
C ALA A 124 -14.42 -6.45 5.23
N LEU A 125 -13.38 -5.91 5.88
CA LEU A 125 -13.26 -5.90 7.34
C LEU A 125 -14.34 -5.00 7.94
N THR A 126 -14.54 -5.12 9.26
CA THR A 126 -15.40 -4.20 10.03
C THR A 126 -14.54 -3.24 10.84
N SER A 127 -15.09 -2.09 11.21
CA SER A 127 -14.36 -1.06 11.96
C SER A 127 -13.83 -1.54 13.32
N ALA A 128 -14.56 -2.45 13.97
CA ALA A 128 -14.23 -2.98 15.30
C ALA A 128 -12.86 -3.69 15.37
N SER A 129 -12.35 -4.21 14.26
CA SER A 129 -11.10 -4.99 14.25
C SER A 129 -9.90 -4.26 13.63
N LEU A 130 -10.07 -3.09 13.02
CA LEU A 130 -9.04 -2.51 12.13
C LEU A 130 -7.69 -2.23 12.78
N VAL A 131 -7.67 -1.70 14.02
CA VAL A 131 -6.41 -1.38 14.71
C VAL A 131 -5.66 -2.65 15.09
N ALA A 132 -6.37 -3.65 15.60
CA ALA A 132 -5.78 -4.94 15.97
C ALA A 132 -5.31 -5.72 14.73
N GLU A 133 -6.10 -5.74 13.65
CA GLU A 133 -5.70 -6.34 12.37
C GLU A 133 -4.46 -5.66 11.81
N ARG A 134 -4.46 -4.32 11.77
CA ARG A 134 -3.29 -3.55 11.29
C ARG A 134 -2.04 -3.94 12.06
N LYS A 135 -2.13 -3.97 13.40
CA LYS A 135 -1.01 -4.34 14.27
C LYS A 135 -0.50 -5.74 13.92
N ARG A 136 -1.37 -6.73 13.75
CA ARG A 136 -0.97 -8.09 13.34
C ARG A 136 -0.22 -8.10 12.02
N HIS A 137 -0.74 -7.43 10.99
CA HIS A 137 -0.10 -7.38 9.68
C HIS A 137 1.25 -6.67 9.69
N VAL A 138 1.39 -5.63 10.52
CA VAL A 138 2.66 -4.94 10.74
C VAL A 138 3.68 -5.83 11.44
N GLU A 139 3.29 -6.54 12.49
CA GLU A 139 4.19 -7.50 13.15
C GLU A 139 4.67 -8.58 12.17
N THR A 140 3.77 -9.10 11.32
CA THR A 140 4.14 -10.04 10.24
C THR A 140 5.13 -9.40 9.26
N SER A 141 4.87 -8.18 8.80
CA SER A 141 5.76 -7.48 7.86
C SER A 141 7.16 -7.24 8.42
N ILE A 142 7.25 -6.93 9.72
CA ILE A 142 8.53 -6.75 10.43
C ILE A 142 9.27 -8.08 10.53
N ARG A 143 8.58 -9.14 10.95
CA ARG A 143 9.19 -10.46 11.20
C ARG A 143 9.62 -11.17 9.92
N GLU A 144 8.81 -11.11 8.86
CA GLU A 144 8.96 -11.97 7.69
C GLU A 144 9.59 -11.27 6.48
N CYS A 145 9.45 -9.94 6.39
CA CYS A 145 9.87 -9.19 5.19
C CYS A 145 10.86 -8.06 5.47
N GLY A 146 11.35 -7.94 6.71
CA GLY A 146 12.36 -6.94 7.07
C GLY A 146 11.84 -5.50 7.08
N ALA A 147 10.53 -5.29 7.34
CA ALA A 147 10.05 -3.95 7.65
C ALA A 147 10.74 -3.43 8.92
N PRO A 148 11.09 -2.13 9.01
CA PRO A 148 11.77 -1.59 10.17
C PRO A 148 10.86 -1.64 11.41
N ALA A 149 11.45 -1.69 12.61
CA ALA A 149 10.69 -1.69 13.86
C ALA A 149 9.77 -0.46 14.01
N SER A 150 10.18 0.67 13.43
CA SER A 150 9.39 1.91 13.35
C SER A 150 8.11 1.78 12.51
N PHE A 151 7.90 0.66 11.82
CA PHE A 151 6.63 0.40 11.13
C PHE A 151 5.46 0.21 12.11
N ARG A 152 5.74 -0.03 13.40
CA ARG A 152 4.75 0.04 14.49
C ARG A 152 4.23 1.45 14.76
N ASP A 153 5.01 2.47 14.38
CA ASP A 153 4.67 3.88 14.59
C ASP A 153 3.68 4.33 13.50
N PHE A 154 2.43 3.90 13.67
CA PHE A 154 1.33 4.26 12.75
C PHE A 154 1.10 5.76 12.68
N TYR A 155 1.38 6.45 13.78
CA TYR A 155 1.25 7.89 13.91
C TYR A 155 2.64 8.37 14.27
N LYS A 156 3.24 9.26 13.46
CA LYS A 156 4.51 9.87 13.87
C LYS A 156 4.28 10.57 15.21
N PRO A 157 4.99 10.20 16.29
CA PRO A 157 5.12 11.11 17.41
C PRO A 157 5.84 12.35 16.87
N ARG A 158 5.32 13.52 17.22
CA ARG A 158 6.00 14.78 16.91
C ARG A 158 7.39 14.81 17.53
#